data_AF-W9WXR5-F1
#
_entry.id   AF-W9WXR5-F1
#
_cell.length_a   1.000
_cell.length_b   1.000
_cell.length_c   1.000
_cell.angle_alpha   90.00
_cell.angle_beta   90.00
_cell.angle_gamma   90.00
#
_symmetry.space_group_name_H-M   'P 1'
#
loop_
_entity.id
_entity.type
_entity.pdbx_description
1 polymer ?
#
loop_
_entity_poly.entity_id
_entity_poly.type
_entity_poly.pdbx_seq_one_letter_code
_entity_poly.pdbx_strand_id
1 'polypeptide(L)'
;MASNGCATYVFVEMKLKGKQASVSRGNQISHALKNHHRAARRERTKLYLAARQSLLARNAHGKRYQALSDSSSSPEESSSSERNSPEQKERQVSEVEILNPKALGMVLGQGRLDPFNIYPHDKISLYVHEILDHAINHTWPGVCPFGYAASHPVRRAWLGCAMDSPVAFYSFIFAAGLHHAYLHGWSRISKTAYNLLFSYKTKAISLVNAALQKVDVEISDALLVSILILAAHGPAATSCDKESPEYPVSPLANAQDLDFYGSLRFDELHMGALRILVARRGGLKNIQLYGIADMIALGEVYGASSTLTKPEFRKWFACPTPLLLLPDYQFSSREIFPSLRNRIVFKQLLSILCAMSTICKALTHLRQGGTNPAFFTNIIRTRNRVQHRLLSLPHQESSSILDHGIYETCRLAAMIFSDMVIFPLPPATEIRPRLAGMLRRTLESLPVHLERASHTEILLWAVMLGAIAAAKTERHRTWYHLAVKQYAVLLGAGRWTEMQTVLKRHLWMEEFCDPPAKAVWQEAIGLDSPVHAA
;
A
#
# COMPACT_ATOMS: atom_id res chain seq x y z
N MET A 1 -7.71 20.49 30.18
CA MET A 1 -8.74 20.72 29.15
C MET A 1 -8.03 21.06 27.85
N ALA A 2 -8.37 20.41 26.73
CA ALA A 2 -7.82 20.70 25.41
C ALA A 2 -8.93 20.55 24.36
N SER A 3 -9.01 21.46 23.39
CA SER A 3 -10.09 21.53 22.41
C SER A 3 -9.83 20.61 21.22
N ASN A 4 -10.53 19.47 21.17
CA ASN A 4 -10.49 18.55 20.03
C ASN A 4 -11.08 19.22 18.78
N GLY A 5 -10.21 19.63 17.85
CA GLY A 5 -10.58 20.13 16.52
C GLY A 5 -11.10 19.03 15.59
N CYS A 6 -12.15 18.33 15.99
CA CYS A 6 -12.81 17.32 15.17
C CYS A 6 -13.53 17.99 13.99
N ALA A 7 -12.98 17.85 12.78
CA ALA A 7 -13.64 18.29 11.56
C ALA A 7 -14.82 17.34 11.22
N THR A 8 -16.01 17.65 11.73
CA THR A 8 -17.25 16.90 11.47
C THR A 8 -17.70 17.07 10.02
N TYR A 9 -17.37 16.09 9.17
CA TYR A 9 -17.83 16.00 7.79
C TYR A 9 -19.32 15.57 7.73
N VAL A 10 -20.22 16.52 8.03
CA VAL A 10 -21.65 16.37 7.77
C VAL A 10 -21.93 16.72 6.31
N PHE A 11 -22.56 15.82 5.55
CA PHE A 11 -23.56 16.21 4.53
C PHE A 11 -24.50 15.05 4.13
N VAL A 12 -25.69 15.06 4.73
CA VAL A 12 -27.00 14.61 4.20
C VAL A 12 -27.08 13.21 3.55
N GLU A 13 -27.81 12.30 4.20
CA GLU A 13 -28.46 11.17 3.54
C GLU A 13 -29.40 11.66 2.42
N MET A 14 -29.24 11.17 1.19
CA MET A 14 -30.29 11.27 0.17
C MET A 14 -30.84 9.89 -0.17
N LYS A 15 -31.99 9.56 0.43
CA LYS A 15 -32.75 8.33 0.15
C LYS A 15 -33.17 8.27 -1.32
N LEU A 16 -33.18 7.05 -1.85
CA LEU A 16 -33.63 6.70 -3.20
C LEU A 16 -35.08 7.17 -3.46
N LYS A 17 -35.29 7.99 -4.50
CA LYS A 17 -36.57 8.14 -5.22
C LYS A 17 -36.38 8.87 -6.56
N GLY A 18 -37.24 8.55 -7.54
CA GLY A 18 -37.47 9.36 -8.75
C GLY A 18 -36.53 9.13 -9.96
N LYS A 19 -37.13 8.98 -11.15
CA LYS A 19 -36.45 9.13 -12.46
C LYS A 19 -36.56 10.59 -12.91
N GLN A 20 -35.45 11.23 -13.29
CA GLN A 20 -35.31 12.13 -14.46
C GLN A 20 -33.90 12.77 -14.54
N ALA A 21 -33.61 13.43 -15.67
CA ALA A 21 -32.43 14.26 -15.95
C ALA A 21 -31.03 13.64 -15.69
N SER A 22 -30.55 12.81 -16.63
CA SER A 22 -29.17 12.29 -16.66
C SER A 22 -28.09 13.39 -16.74
N VAL A 23 -28.40 14.52 -17.40
CA VAL A 23 -27.46 15.63 -17.67
C VAL A 23 -27.03 16.39 -16.41
N SER A 24 -27.83 16.39 -15.34
CA SER A 24 -27.54 17.18 -14.13
C SER A 24 -26.39 16.59 -13.28
N ARG A 25 -26.28 15.26 -13.21
CA ARG A 25 -25.45 14.57 -12.20
C ARG A 25 -23.95 14.71 -12.43
N GLY A 26 -23.48 14.73 -13.68
CA GLY A 26 -22.06 14.94 -13.99
C GLY A 26 -21.56 16.33 -13.55
N ASN A 27 -22.37 17.36 -13.79
CA ASN A 27 -22.07 18.73 -13.37
C ASN A 27 -22.09 18.88 -11.84
N GLN A 28 -23.01 18.22 -11.14
CA GLN A 28 -23.04 18.18 -9.67
C GLN A 28 -21.75 17.56 -9.09
N ILE A 29 -21.30 16.42 -9.62
CA ILE A 29 -20.04 15.76 -9.18
C ILE A 29 -18.83 16.65 -9.47
N SER A 30 -18.73 17.22 -10.69
CA SER A 30 -17.63 18.13 -11.04
C SER A 30 -17.61 19.39 -10.17
N HIS A 31 -18.78 19.96 -9.85
CA HIS A 31 -18.90 21.12 -8.97
C HIS A 31 -18.50 20.78 -7.52
N ALA A 32 -18.88 19.60 -7.02
CA ALA A 32 -18.48 19.11 -5.70
C ALA A 32 -16.95 18.95 -5.59
N LEU A 33 -16.29 18.27 -6.54
CA LEU A 33 -14.83 18.15 -6.56
C LEU A 33 -14.15 19.53 -6.68
N LYS A 34 -14.62 20.41 -7.58
CA LYS A 34 -14.07 21.76 -7.75
C LYS A 34 -14.14 22.57 -6.44
N ASN A 35 -15.23 22.46 -5.67
CA ASN A 35 -15.38 23.16 -4.40
C ASN A 35 -14.58 22.51 -3.25
N HIS A 36 -14.49 21.17 -3.21
CA HIS A 36 -13.61 20.47 -2.26
C HIS A 36 -12.13 20.85 -2.48
N HIS A 37 -11.64 20.86 -3.72
CA HIS A 37 -10.28 21.30 -4.03
C HIS A 37 -10.04 22.78 -3.71
N ARG A 38 -11.04 23.66 -3.89
CA ARG A 38 -10.97 25.07 -3.46
C ARG A 38 -10.83 25.20 -1.94
N ALA A 39 -11.59 24.42 -1.17
CA ALA A 39 -11.47 24.38 0.30
C ALA A 39 -10.10 23.84 0.76
N ALA A 40 -9.67 22.70 0.23
CA ALA A 40 -8.38 22.09 0.54
C ALA A 40 -7.19 23.01 0.17
N ARG A 41 -7.30 23.80 -0.91
CA ARG A 41 -6.29 24.81 -1.27
C ARG A 41 -6.26 25.97 -0.27
N ARG A 42 -7.42 26.50 0.14
CA ARG A 42 -7.51 27.58 1.15
C ARG A 42 -6.85 27.17 2.47
N GLU A 43 -7.12 25.96 2.94
CA GLU A 43 -6.59 25.50 4.23
C GLU A 43 -5.08 25.21 4.19
N ARG A 44 -4.55 24.71 3.08
CA ARG A 44 -3.08 24.66 2.84
C ARG A 44 -2.46 26.07 2.84
N THR A 45 -3.14 27.07 2.26
CA THR A 45 -2.67 28.46 2.28
C THR A 45 -2.68 29.04 3.69
N LYS A 46 -3.70 28.77 4.53
CA LYS A 46 -3.70 29.15 5.95
C LYS A 46 -2.52 28.53 6.71
N LEU A 47 -2.33 27.22 6.58
CA LEU A 47 -1.23 26.49 7.25
C LEU A 47 0.16 27.02 6.82
N TYR A 48 0.34 27.34 5.53
CA TYR A 48 1.56 27.96 5.02
C TYR A 48 1.79 29.37 5.60
N LEU A 49 0.75 30.20 5.70
CA LEU A 49 0.83 31.54 6.29
C LEU A 49 1.15 31.48 7.79
N ALA A 50 0.52 30.57 8.53
CA ALA A 50 0.80 30.34 9.95
C ALA A 50 2.25 29.90 10.17
N ALA A 51 2.72 28.89 9.41
CA ALA A 51 4.12 28.44 9.48
C ALA A 51 5.13 29.57 9.12
N ARG A 52 4.79 30.43 8.15
CA ARG A 52 5.59 31.62 7.80
C ARG A 52 5.62 32.65 8.93
N GLN A 53 4.50 32.88 9.63
CA GLN A 53 4.46 33.75 10.81
C GLN A 53 5.30 33.18 11.96
N SER A 54 5.23 31.88 12.24
CA SER A 54 6.07 31.22 13.26
C SER A 54 7.57 31.30 12.92
N LEU A 55 7.95 31.19 11.65
CA LEU A 55 9.34 31.38 11.19
C LEU A 55 9.82 32.82 11.36
N LEU A 56 8.99 33.81 11.04
CA LEU A 56 9.31 35.22 11.24
C LEU A 56 9.46 35.57 12.74
N ALA A 57 8.61 35.02 13.60
CA ALA A 57 8.71 35.16 15.05
C ALA A 57 10.01 34.54 15.60
N ARG A 58 10.39 33.34 15.13
CA ARG A 58 11.68 32.71 15.49
C ARG A 58 12.89 33.54 15.03
N ASN A 59 12.85 34.08 13.81
CA ASN A 59 13.94 34.90 13.29
C ASN A 59 14.08 36.25 14.02
N ALA A 60 12.98 36.84 14.48
CA ALA A 60 13.00 38.01 15.35
C ALA A 60 13.66 37.69 16.72
N HIS A 61 13.42 36.48 17.26
CA HIS A 61 14.05 36.03 18.49
C HIS A 61 15.55 35.74 18.33
N GLY A 62 15.97 35.17 17.20
CA GLY A 62 17.38 34.91 16.89
C GLY A 62 18.22 36.18 16.73
N LYS A 63 17.68 37.20 16.05
CA LYS A 63 18.36 38.51 15.92
C LYS A 63 18.60 39.23 17.25
N ARG A 64 17.87 38.86 18.32
CA ARG A 64 18.09 39.40 19.67
C ARG A 64 19.27 38.76 20.42
N TYR A 65 19.81 37.64 19.93
CA TYR A 65 20.99 36.98 20.49
C TYR A 65 22.29 37.37 19.78
N GLN A 66 22.28 37.63 18.47
CA GLN A 66 23.49 38.06 17.74
C GLN A 66 23.92 39.50 18.05
N ALA A 67 23.06 40.33 18.63
CA ALA A 67 23.41 41.70 19.05
C ALA A 67 24.28 41.77 20.33
N LEU A 68 24.88 40.66 20.76
CA LEU A 68 25.67 40.52 22.00
C LEU A 68 27.02 39.80 21.79
N SER A 69 27.37 39.39 20.57
CA SER A 69 28.60 38.61 20.27
C SER A 69 29.71 39.39 19.57
N ASP A 70 29.38 40.48 18.88
CA ASP A 70 30.26 41.06 17.87
C ASP A 70 31.08 42.23 18.44
N SER A 71 32.19 41.89 19.12
CA SER A 71 33.22 42.84 19.51
C SER A 71 34.61 42.21 19.44
N SER A 72 35.57 42.89 18.79
CA SER A 72 36.85 42.38 18.27
C SER A 72 36.70 41.42 17.08
N SER A 73 37.54 41.46 16.03
CA SER A 73 38.74 42.29 15.76
C SER A 73 38.87 42.67 14.27
N SER A 74 39.79 43.60 13.97
CA SER A 74 40.12 44.13 12.63
C SER A 74 41.66 44.30 12.50
N PRO A 75 42.24 44.87 11.41
CA PRO A 75 42.78 44.06 10.31
C PRO A 75 44.24 44.43 9.91
N GLU A 76 44.85 43.69 8.97
CA GLU A 76 46.05 44.12 8.23
C GLU A 76 45.99 43.72 6.73
N GLU A 77 46.76 44.41 5.89
CA GLU A 77 46.81 44.32 4.42
C GLU A 77 48.22 43.94 3.92
N SER A 78 48.36 43.48 2.66
CA SER A 78 49.54 43.73 1.80
C SER A 78 49.36 43.20 0.36
N SER A 79 50.26 43.59 -0.56
CA SER A 79 50.20 43.35 -2.01
C SER A 79 51.64 43.43 -2.62
N SER A 80 51.94 43.30 -3.92
CA SER A 80 51.17 43.29 -5.18
C SER A 80 52.00 42.63 -6.32
N SER A 81 51.49 42.64 -7.58
CA SER A 81 52.23 42.51 -8.87
C SER A 81 52.90 41.14 -9.22
N GLU A 82 53.09 40.71 -10.48
CA GLU A 82 52.65 41.24 -11.80
C GLU A 82 52.48 40.13 -12.89
N ARG A 83 52.44 40.50 -14.19
CA ARG A 83 51.94 39.69 -15.34
C ARG A 83 53.07 39.13 -16.24
N ASN A 84 52.81 38.03 -16.97
CA ASN A 84 52.62 38.02 -18.45
C ASN A 84 52.43 36.60 -19.05
N SER A 85 52.03 36.57 -20.34
CA SER A 85 51.75 35.39 -21.20
C SER A 85 52.61 35.49 -22.50
N PRO A 86 52.48 34.69 -23.59
CA PRO A 86 51.60 33.54 -23.89
C PRO A 86 52.41 32.32 -24.45
N GLU A 87 52.11 31.47 -25.46
CA GLU A 87 51.02 31.29 -26.45
C GLU A 87 51.02 29.83 -27.05
N GLN A 88 50.11 29.56 -28.00
CA GLN A 88 50.11 28.54 -29.08
C GLN A 88 50.53 27.07 -28.84
N LYS A 89 49.63 26.13 -29.21
CA LYS A 89 49.96 25.13 -30.25
C LYS A 89 48.76 24.51 -31.01
N GLU A 90 48.84 24.65 -32.34
CA GLU A 90 48.50 23.76 -33.47
C GLU A 90 47.37 22.70 -33.41
N ARG A 91 46.69 22.54 -34.56
CA ARG A 91 45.86 21.37 -34.88
C ARG A 91 46.70 20.28 -35.54
N GLN A 92 46.51 19.02 -35.13
CA GLN A 92 46.70 17.85 -36.00
C GLN A 92 45.46 16.94 -35.94
N VAL A 93 45.29 16.14 -36.99
CA VAL A 93 44.16 15.22 -37.19
C VAL A 93 44.73 13.84 -37.54
N SER A 94 43.91 12.81 -37.35
CA SER A 94 44.11 11.40 -37.72
C SER A 94 45.26 10.66 -37.05
N GLU A 95 44.92 9.95 -35.98
CA GLU A 95 45.03 8.48 -36.00
C GLU A 95 43.75 7.87 -35.40
N VAL A 96 43.40 6.63 -35.74
CA VAL A 96 42.11 6.02 -35.36
C VAL A 96 42.26 5.21 -34.09
N GLU A 97 42.14 5.85 -32.93
CA GLU A 97 42.06 5.13 -31.66
C GLU A 97 40.80 4.24 -31.60
N ILE A 98 40.99 3.00 -31.17
CA ILE A 98 39.94 2.00 -31.06
C ILE A 98 38.99 2.40 -29.92
N LEU A 99 37.76 2.77 -30.28
CA LEU A 99 36.77 3.32 -29.35
C LEU A 99 36.51 2.42 -28.14
N ASN A 100 37.01 2.86 -26.99
CA ASN A 100 36.71 2.27 -25.69
C ASN A 100 35.17 2.24 -25.47
N PRO A 101 34.56 1.07 -25.17
CA PRO A 101 33.11 0.97 -25.03
C PRO A 101 32.53 1.85 -23.90
N LYS A 102 33.34 2.28 -22.93
CA LYS A 102 32.93 3.28 -21.93
C LYS A 102 32.75 4.69 -22.52
N ALA A 103 33.52 5.06 -23.54
CA ALA A 103 33.39 6.35 -24.22
C ALA A 103 32.13 6.42 -25.10
N LEU A 104 31.78 5.31 -25.78
CA LEU A 104 30.53 5.18 -26.54
C LEU A 104 29.29 5.43 -25.66
N GLY A 105 29.30 4.99 -24.40
CA GLY A 105 28.23 5.26 -23.42
C GLY A 105 28.15 6.72 -22.94
N MET A 106 29.16 7.55 -23.18
CA MET A 106 29.13 9.00 -22.96
C MET A 106 28.66 9.77 -24.20
N VAL A 107 29.07 9.33 -25.40
CA VAL A 107 28.67 9.96 -26.68
C VAL A 107 27.20 9.67 -27.00
N LEU A 108 26.74 8.44 -26.75
CA LEU A 108 25.33 8.05 -26.83
C LEU A 108 24.70 8.15 -25.42
N GLY A 109 24.38 9.37 -24.98
CA GLY A 109 24.08 9.75 -23.59
C GLY A 109 23.06 8.87 -22.84
N GLN A 110 23.52 7.75 -22.29
CA GLN A 110 22.81 6.74 -21.47
C GLN A 110 21.46 6.23 -22.01
N GLY A 111 21.11 6.50 -23.27
CA GLY A 111 19.74 6.28 -23.79
C GLY A 111 18.67 7.16 -23.10
N ARG A 112 19.09 8.20 -22.39
CA ARG A 112 18.21 9.05 -21.54
C ARG A 112 17.80 10.36 -22.20
N LEU A 113 18.44 10.77 -23.28
CA LEU A 113 17.92 11.80 -24.17
C LEU A 113 17.10 11.15 -25.28
N ASP A 114 16.01 11.80 -25.67
CA ASP A 114 15.24 11.45 -26.86
C ASP A 114 15.82 12.26 -28.04
N PRO A 115 16.51 11.62 -29.01
CA PRO A 115 17.09 12.33 -30.15
C PRO A 115 16.06 12.67 -31.24
N PHE A 116 14.80 12.21 -31.10
CA PHE A 116 13.76 12.34 -32.12
C PHE A 116 12.63 13.32 -31.73
N ASN A 117 12.60 13.81 -30.49
CA ASN A 117 11.55 14.69 -29.94
C ASN A 117 10.12 14.13 -30.19
N ILE A 118 9.93 12.84 -29.92
CA ILE A 118 8.67 12.10 -30.13
C ILE A 118 7.67 12.28 -28.99
N TYR A 119 8.01 13.02 -27.94
CA TYR A 119 7.12 13.28 -26.82
C TYR A 119 5.90 14.14 -27.18
N PRO A 120 4.76 14.00 -26.46
CA PRO A 120 3.56 14.80 -26.72
C PRO A 120 3.71 16.33 -26.60
N HIS A 121 4.83 16.83 -26.06
CA HIS A 121 5.07 18.25 -25.76
C HIS A 121 6.54 18.63 -26.01
N ASP A 122 6.77 19.72 -26.73
CA ASP A 122 8.10 20.26 -26.96
C ASP A 122 8.79 20.68 -25.66
N LYS A 123 10.07 20.29 -25.53
CA LYS A 123 10.95 20.59 -24.37
C LYS A 123 10.53 19.88 -23.07
N ILE A 124 10.64 18.55 -23.09
CA ILE A 124 10.68 17.73 -21.87
C ILE A 124 12.02 17.98 -21.14
N SER A 125 12.02 17.96 -19.80
CA SER A 125 13.23 18.15 -18.98
C SER A 125 13.89 16.82 -18.65
N LEU A 126 15.23 16.79 -18.53
CA LEU A 126 16.02 15.57 -18.23
C LEU A 126 15.44 14.71 -17.08
N TYR A 127 14.94 15.35 -16.02
CA TYR A 127 14.27 14.68 -14.90
C TYR A 127 13.03 13.87 -15.32
N VAL A 128 12.26 14.33 -16.29
CA VAL A 128 11.10 13.58 -16.80
C VAL A 128 11.53 12.36 -17.64
N HIS A 129 12.69 12.42 -18.32
CA HIS A 129 13.27 11.24 -18.96
C HIS A 129 13.74 10.21 -17.92
N GLU A 130 14.42 10.65 -16.86
CA GLU A 130 14.81 9.83 -15.70
C GLU A 130 13.58 9.16 -15.04
N ILE A 131 12.50 9.91 -14.86
CA ILE A 131 11.24 9.37 -14.33
C ILE A 131 10.55 8.40 -15.30
N LEU A 132 10.67 8.59 -16.62
CA LEU A 132 10.12 7.63 -17.59
C LEU A 132 10.95 6.33 -17.68
N ASP A 133 12.28 6.43 -17.62
CA ASP A 133 13.19 5.30 -17.46
C ASP A 133 12.83 4.49 -16.21
N HIS A 134 12.65 5.18 -15.06
CA HIS A 134 12.16 4.56 -13.82
C HIS A 134 10.75 3.95 -13.93
N ALA A 135 9.87 4.55 -14.72
CA ALA A 135 8.52 4.03 -14.97
C ALA A 135 8.58 2.69 -15.74
N ILE A 136 9.32 2.65 -16.84
CA ILE A 136 9.49 1.49 -17.72
C ILE A 136 10.22 0.36 -17.01
N ASN A 137 11.29 0.67 -16.28
CA ASN A 137 12.17 -0.36 -15.74
C ASN A 137 11.75 -0.89 -14.37
N HIS A 138 11.18 -0.05 -13.50
CA HIS A 138 10.80 -0.43 -12.13
C HIS A 138 9.28 -0.39 -11.90
N THR A 139 8.64 0.76 -12.11
CA THR A 139 7.27 1.01 -11.59
C THR A 139 6.20 0.18 -12.30
N TRP A 140 6.17 0.17 -13.64
CA TRP A 140 5.14 -0.57 -14.37
C TRP A 140 5.32 -2.10 -14.28
N PRO A 141 6.56 -2.65 -14.31
CA PRO A 141 6.81 -4.06 -13.99
C PRO A 141 6.42 -4.46 -12.57
N GLY A 142 6.76 -3.66 -11.55
CA GLY A 142 6.50 -3.98 -10.14
C GLY A 142 5.02 -4.22 -9.84
N VAL A 143 4.16 -3.33 -10.36
CA VAL A 143 2.71 -3.40 -10.13
C VAL A 143 1.95 -4.43 -10.99
N CYS A 144 2.55 -4.97 -12.07
CA CYS A 144 1.89 -5.88 -13.01
C CYS A 144 2.49 -7.30 -13.01
N PRO A 145 2.08 -8.23 -12.12
CA PRO A 145 2.68 -9.56 -11.98
C PRO A 145 2.71 -10.34 -13.29
N PHE A 146 3.91 -10.58 -13.79
CA PHE A 146 4.18 -11.29 -15.03
C PHE A 146 5.20 -12.40 -14.82
N GLY A 147 5.11 -13.46 -15.63
CA GLY A 147 6.01 -14.60 -15.56
C GLY A 147 7.30 -14.36 -16.34
N TYR A 148 7.86 -15.44 -16.88
CA TYR A 148 9.09 -15.39 -17.64
C TYR A 148 8.84 -15.03 -19.12
N ALA A 149 9.44 -13.95 -19.59
CA ALA A 149 9.72 -13.68 -21.01
C ALA A 149 10.88 -12.68 -21.14
N ALA A 150 11.50 -12.59 -22.33
CA ALA A 150 12.64 -11.72 -22.58
C ALA A 150 12.35 -10.20 -22.43
N SER A 151 11.09 -9.79 -22.54
CA SER A 151 10.65 -8.43 -22.24
C SER A 151 9.23 -8.44 -21.67
N HIS A 152 8.98 -7.58 -20.69
CA HIS A 152 7.70 -7.52 -20.00
C HIS A 152 6.68 -6.70 -20.82
N PRO A 153 5.53 -7.26 -21.23
CA PRO A 153 4.60 -6.61 -22.17
C PRO A 153 4.03 -5.26 -21.71
N VAL A 154 3.95 -5.03 -20.39
CA VAL A 154 3.53 -3.75 -19.80
C VAL A 154 4.37 -2.57 -20.29
N ARG A 155 5.68 -2.78 -20.52
CA ARG A 155 6.62 -1.74 -20.96
C ARG A 155 6.20 -1.12 -22.28
N ARG A 156 5.97 -1.95 -23.31
CA ARG A 156 5.51 -1.50 -24.63
C ARG A 156 4.08 -0.95 -24.56
N ALA A 157 3.18 -1.64 -23.85
CA ALA A 157 1.77 -1.27 -23.80
C ALA A 157 1.53 0.09 -23.12
N TRP A 158 2.13 0.33 -21.95
CA TRP A 158 1.93 1.57 -21.21
C TRP A 158 2.77 2.72 -21.77
N LEU A 159 3.94 2.45 -22.36
CA LEU A 159 4.67 3.48 -23.13
C LEU A 159 3.85 3.95 -24.33
N GLY A 160 3.27 3.03 -25.12
CA GLY A 160 2.35 3.38 -26.21
C GLY A 160 1.22 4.27 -25.72
N CYS A 161 0.44 3.81 -24.74
CA CYS A 161 -0.63 4.61 -24.14
C CYS A 161 -0.17 5.98 -23.61
N ALA A 162 1.03 6.09 -23.06
CA ALA A 162 1.59 7.35 -22.57
C ALA A 162 1.90 8.32 -23.72
N MET A 163 2.45 7.84 -24.84
CA MET A 163 2.77 8.67 -26.00
C MET A 163 1.51 9.02 -26.81
N ASP A 164 0.60 8.06 -26.99
CA ASP A 164 -0.68 8.22 -27.70
C ASP A 164 -1.67 9.16 -26.99
N SER A 165 -1.53 9.35 -25.67
CA SER A 165 -2.52 10.06 -24.87
C SER A 165 -1.91 10.99 -23.80
N PRO A 166 -1.99 12.33 -23.97
CA PRO A 166 -1.45 13.29 -23.01
C PRO A 166 -1.97 13.12 -21.57
N VAL A 167 -3.22 12.68 -21.38
CA VAL A 167 -3.76 12.44 -20.03
C VAL A 167 -3.04 11.27 -19.35
N ALA A 168 -2.75 10.20 -20.09
CA ALA A 168 -1.95 9.09 -19.63
C ALA A 168 -0.52 9.55 -19.34
N PHE A 169 0.14 10.28 -20.27
CA PHE A 169 1.49 10.84 -20.08
C PHE A 169 1.64 11.58 -18.75
N TYR A 170 0.82 12.62 -18.52
CA TYR A 170 0.91 13.43 -17.31
C TYR A 170 0.63 12.62 -16.04
N SER A 171 -0.25 11.61 -16.11
CA SER A 171 -0.53 10.73 -14.97
C SER A 171 0.61 9.73 -14.68
N PHE A 172 1.18 9.07 -15.70
CA PHE A 172 2.25 8.09 -15.52
C PHE A 172 3.54 8.72 -15.00
N ILE A 173 3.95 9.88 -15.53
CA ILE A 173 5.13 10.61 -15.03
C ILE A 173 4.89 11.11 -13.60
N PHE A 174 3.69 11.57 -13.27
CA PHE A 174 3.35 11.93 -11.89
C PHE A 174 3.45 10.72 -10.93
N ALA A 175 2.92 9.56 -11.32
CA ALA A 175 2.98 8.32 -10.53
C ALA A 175 4.42 7.84 -10.32
N ALA A 176 5.16 7.62 -11.41
CA ALA A 176 6.53 7.15 -11.36
C ALA A 176 7.46 8.14 -10.63
N GLY A 177 7.19 9.45 -10.73
CA GLY A 177 7.90 10.48 -9.99
C GLY A 177 7.72 10.37 -8.48
N LEU A 178 6.50 10.05 -8.01
CA LEU A 178 6.25 9.77 -6.59
C LEU A 178 6.86 8.44 -6.12
N HIS A 179 6.95 7.44 -7.01
CA HIS A 179 7.60 6.17 -6.68
C HIS A 179 9.13 6.31 -6.57
N HIS A 180 9.75 6.99 -7.54
CA HIS A 180 11.17 7.36 -7.50
C HIS A 180 11.51 8.17 -6.23
N ALA A 181 10.67 9.15 -5.91
CA ALA A 181 10.73 9.94 -4.69
C ALA A 181 10.69 9.09 -3.40
N TYR A 182 9.84 8.07 -3.34
CA TYR A 182 9.73 7.17 -2.18
C TYR A 182 10.95 6.24 -2.02
N LEU A 183 11.54 5.77 -3.12
CA LEU A 183 12.72 4.89 -3.11
C LEU A 183 14.00 5.66 -2.77
N HIS A 184 14.24 6.81 -3.42
CA HIS A 184 15.43 7.63 -3.17
C HIS A 184 15.32 8.55 -1.94
N GLY A 185 14.13 8.65 -1.35
CA GLY A 185 13.84 9.41 -0.14
C GLY A 185 13.33 10.83 -0.42
N TRP A 186 12.20 11.19 0.20
CA TRP A 186 11.48 12.44 -0.05
C TRP A 186 12.32 13.72 0.11
N SER A 187 13.35 13.68 0.97
CA SER A 187 14.28 14.79 1.22
C SER A 187 15.30 15.04 0.10
N ARG A 188 15.54 14.07 -0.81
CA ARG A 188 16.50 14.21 -1.92
C ARG A 188 15.91 14.84 -3.18
N ILE A 189 14.60 15.03 -3.23
CA ILE A 189 13.91 15.59 -4.40
C ILE A 189 14.11 17.11 -4.41
N SER A 190 14.61 17.67 -5.52
CA SER A 190 14.69 19.12 -5.65
C SER A 190 13.29 19.75 -5.61
N LYS A 191 13.16 20.94 -5.00
CA LYS A 191 11.90 21.70 -4.96
C LYS A 191 11.32 21.94 -6.36
N THR A 192 12.18 22.09 -7.36
CA THR A 192 11.82 22.22 -8.78
C THR A 192 11.21 20.94 -9.34
N ALA A 193 11.83 19.78 -9.09
CA ALA A 193 11.29 18.48 -9.48
C ALA A 193 9.93 18.19 -8.81
N TYR A 194 9.80 18.46 -7.51
CA TYR A 194 8.53 18.28 -6.79
C TYR A 194 7.42 19.18 -7.34
N ASN A 195 7.72 20.46 -7.63
CA ASN A 195 6.79 21.38 -8.28
C ASN A 195 6.38 20.91 -9.69
N LEU A 196 7.30 20.29 -10.44
CA LEU A 196 7.03 19.74 -11.77
C LEU A 196 6.08 18.53 -11.70
N LEU A 197 6.30 17.59 -10.77
CA LEU A 197 5.35 16.49 -10.53
C LEU A 197 3.97 17.00 -10.11
N PHE A 198 3.90 18.08 -9.32
CA PHE A 198 2.63 18.69 -8.93
C PHE A 198 1.93 19.42 -10.10
N SER A 199 2.67 20.04 -11.02
CA SER A 199 2.08 20.65 -12.23
C SER A 199 1.58 19.56 -13.18
N TYR A 200 2.30 18.44 -13.31
CA TYR A 200 1.87 17.25 -14.04
C TYR A 200 0.57 16.67 -13.46
N LYS A 201 0.47 16.49 -12.12
CA LYS A 201 -0.79 16.08 -11.47
C LYS A 201 -1.94 17.05 -11.79
N THR A 202 -1.68 18.35 -11.68
CA THR A 202 -2.68 19.40 -11.94
C THR A 202 -3.16 19.36 -13.39
N LYS A 203 -2.26 19.14 -14.35
CA LYS A 203 -2.57 19.02 -15.77
C LYS A 203 -3.34 17.73 -16.09
N ALA A 204 -2.96 16.58 -15.52
CA ALA A 204 -3.72 15.33 -15.60
C ALA A 204 -5.17 15.51 -15.10
N ILE A 205 -5.36 16.11 -13.92
CA ILE A 205 -6.70 16.43 -13.37
C ILE A 205 -7.49 17.34 -14.31
N SER A 206 -6.85 18.33 -14.96
CA SER A 206 -7.53 19.21 -15.92
C SER A 206 -8.00 18.46 -17.18
N LEU A 207 -7.19 17.54 -17.70
CA LEU A 207 -7.52 16.73 -18.88
C LEU A 207 -8.61 15.69 -18.58
N VAL A 208 -8.55 15.01 -17.43
CA VAL A 208 -9.62 14.13 -16.95
C VAL A 208 -10.94 14.91 -16.81
N ASN A 209 -10.91 16.10 -16.21
CA ASN A 209 -12.10 16.94 -16.08
C ASN A 209 -12.66 17.40 -17.44
N ALA A 210 -11.81 17.68 -18.43
CA ALA A 210 -12.24 18.04 -19.78
C ALA A 210 -12.88 16.86 -20.53
N ALA A 211 -12.28 15.66 -20.43
CA ALA A 211 -12.85 14.43 -21.00
C ALA A 211 -14.23 14.11 -20.40
N LEU A 212 -14.37 14.19 -19.07
CA LEU A 212 -15.62 13.92 -18.36
C LEU A 212 -16.71 15.01 -18.51
N GLN A 213 -16.40 16.15 -19.13
CA GLN A 213 -17.36 17.23 -19.42
C GLN A 213 -17.96 17.15 -20.84
N LYS A 214 -17.51 16.22 -21.69
CA LYS A 214 -18.13 15.96 -23.00
C LYS A 214 -19.55 15.38 -22.82
N VAL A 215 -20.45 15.66 -23.77
CA VAL A 215 -21.83 15.13 -23.76
C VAL A 215 -21.83 13.61 -23.99
N ASP A 216 -21.02 13.16 -24.95
CA ASP A 216 -20.62 11.76 -25.07
C ASP A 216 -19.18 11.61 -24.57
N VAL A 217 -18.99 10.73 -23.59
CA VAL A 217 -17.72 10.54 -22.88
C VAL A 217 -17.10 9.24 -23.34
N GLU A 218 -16.14 9.34 -24.26
CA GLU A 218 -15.32 8.22 -24.68
C GLU A 218 -14.53 7.65 -23.49
N ILE A 219 -14.88 6.44 -23.05
CA ILE A 219 -14.25 5.77 -21.90
C ILE A 219 -13.03 4.96 -22.37
N SER A 220 -11.99 5.69 -22.82
CA SER A 220 -10.73 5.09 -23.27
C SER A 220 -9.94 4.46 -22.12
N ASP A 221 -9.05 3.51 -22.45
CA ASP A 221 -8.14 2.90 -21.47
C ASP A 221 -7.23 3.95 -20.79
N ALA A 222 -6.77 4.94 -21.56
CA ALA A 222 -5.99 6.08 -21.07
C ALA A 222 -6.73 6.87 -19.98
N LEU A 223 -8.02 7.14 -20.16
CA LEU A 223 -8.84 7.84 -19.17
C LEU A 223 -9.00 7.00 -17.87
N LEU A 224 -9.20 5.68 -18.00
CA LEU A 224 -9.34 4.79 -16.84
C LEU A 224 -8.05 4.68 -16.03
N VAL A 225 -6.89 4.49 -16.67
CA VAL A 225 -5.60 4.41 -15.95
C VAL A 225 -5.24 5.75 -15.30
N SER A 226 -5.50 6.88 -15.95
CA SER A 226 -5.27 8.20 -15.34
C SER A 226 -6.14 8.44 -14.10
N ILE A 227 -7.40 7.99 -14.10
CA ILE A 227 -8.27 8.08 -12.92
C ILE A 227 -7.80 7.14 -11.81
N LEU A 228 -7.39 5.90 -12.13
CA LEU A 228 -6.80 4.97 -11.15
C LEU A 228 -5.52 5.55 -10.53
N ILE A 229 -4.64 6.14 -11.33
CA ILE A 229 -3.41 6.79 -10.85
C ILE A 229 -3.77 7.93 -9.89
N LEU A 230 -4.72 8.79 -10.24
CA LEU A 230 -5.15 9.89 -9.37
C LEU A 230 -5.81 9.40 -8.07
N ALA A 231 -6.45 8.23 -8.09
CA ALA A 231 -7.00 7.56 -6.91
C ALA A 231 -5.94 6.97 -5.97
N ALA A 232 -4.94 6.28 -6.54
CA ALA A 232 -3.88 5.61 -5.78
C ALA A 232 -2.83 6.58 -5.23
N HIS A 233 -2.59 7.70 -5.91
CA HIS A 233 -1.53 8.65 -5.58
C HIS A 233 -2.08 9.92 -4.91
N GLY A 234 -2.77 9.78 -3.78
CA GLY A 234 -3.12 10.89 -2.91
C GLY A 234 -1.91 11.51 -2.19
N PRO A 235 -2.12 12.38 -1.19
CA PRO A 235 -1.06 12.81 -0.28
C PRO A 235 -0.47 11.60 0.46
N ALA A 236 0.81 11.66 0.82
CA ALA A 236 1.38 10.71 1.77
C ALA A 236 0.62 10.72 3.11
N ALA A 237 0.62 9.58 3.80
CA ALA A 237 0.25 9.51 5.20
C ALA A 237 1.19 10.36 6.06
N THR A 238 0.72 10.83 7.21
CA THR A 238 1.56 11.53 8.19
C THR A 238 2.57 10.57 8.81
N SER A 239 3.78 11.07 9.11
CA SER A 239 4.93 10.31 9.65
C SER A 239 5.23 9.02 8.87
N CYS A 240 5.95 9.17 7.75
CA CYS A 240 6.57 8.07 7.01
C CYS A 240 8.09 8.17 7.05
N ASP A 241 8.65 8.40 8.23
CA ASP A 241 10.03 8.05 8.52
C ASP A 241 10.13 6.51 8.50
N LYS A 242 11.09 5.96 7.76
CA LYS A 242 11.23 4.51 7.58
C LYS A 242 11.90 3.88 8.82
N GLU A 243 11.14 3.75 9.90
CA GLU A 243 11.51 2.87 11.01
C GLU A 243 11.73 1.45 10.47
N SER A 244 12.88 0.86 10.80
CA SER A 244 13.17 -0.54 10.45
C SER A 244 12.13 -1.46 11.07
N PRO A 245 11.60 -2.46 10.32
CA PRO A 245 10.64 -3.40 10.88
C PRO A 245 11.28 -4.23 11.99
N GLU A 246 10.62 -4.21 13.16
CA GLU A 246 11.03 -4.89 14.40
C GLU A 246 11.12 -6.42 14.27
N TYR A 247 10.38 -6.99 13.31
CA TYR A 247 10.30 -8.41 13.03
C TYR A 247 10.41 -8.68 11.52
N PRO A 248 10.79 -9.91 11.09
CA PRO A 248 10.86 -10.27 9.68
C PRO A 248 9.52 -10.02 8.95
N VAL A 249 9.61 -9.40 7.78
CA VAL A 249 8.44 -9.04 6.95
C VAL A 249 8.26 -10.07 5.85
N SER A 250 7.01 -10.44 5.56
CA SER A 250 6.67 -11.32 4.44
C SER A 250 7.16 -10.74 3.10
N PRO A 251 7.74 -11.56 2.19
CA PRO A 251 8.17 -11.10 0.86
C PRO A 251 7.00 -10.61 -0.02
N LEU A 252 5.74 -10.81 0.41
CA LEU A 252 4.57 -10.24 -0.25
C LEU A 252 4.31 -8.76 0.08
N ALA A 253 5.04 -8.15 1.03
CA ALA A 253 4.90 -6.72 1.36
C ALA A 253 5.41 -5.78 0.24
N ASN A 254 6.48 -6.16 -0.45
CA ASN A 254 7.05 -5.36 -1.55
C ASN A 254 6.45 -5.77 -2.92
N ALA A 255 5.60 -6.80 -2.96
CA ALA A 255 5.06 -7.34 -4.20
C ALA A 255 3.84 -6.53 -4.68
N GLN A 256 3.94 -5.91 -5.86
CA GLN A 256 3.06 -4.83 -6.33
C GLN A 256 3.11 -3.56 -5.46
N ASP A 257 4.30 -3.26 -4.91
CA ASP A 257 4.64 -2.00 -4.24
C ASP A 257 3.65 -1.62 -3.12
N LEU A 258 3.15 -2.60 -2.36
CA LEU A 258 2.17 -2.38 -1.27
C LEU A 258 2.75 -1.54 -0.13
N ASP A 259 4.08 -1.55 0.04
CA ASP A 259 4.78 -0.66 0.97
C ASP A 259 4.71 0.81 0.52
N PHE A 260 4.92 1.08 -0.77
CA PHE A 260 4.76 2.40 -1.38
C PHE A 260 3.31 2.86 -1.35
N TYR A 261 2.36 2.10 -1.90
CA TYR A 261 0.94 2.48 -1.93
C TYR A 261 0.36 2.57 -0.51
N GLY A 262 0.81 1.71 0.41
CA GLY A 262 0.50 1.74 1.83
C GLY A 262 0.95 3.01 2.56
N SER A 263 1.94 3.74 2.03
CA SER A 263 2.36 5.06 2.52
C SER A 263 1.51 6.22 1.95
N LEU A 264 0.63 5.96 0.99
CA LEU A 264 -0.19 6.96 0.30
C LEU A 264 -1.66 6.86 0.70
N ARG A 265 -2.33 8.02 0.81
CA ARG A 265 -3.78 8.07 1.01
C ARG A 265 -4.51 7.72 -0.28
N PHE A 266 -5.30 6.65 -0.21
CA PHE A 266 -6.21 6.23 -1.27
C PHE A 266 -7.44 7.15 -1.35
N ASP A 267 -7.90 7.48 -2.56
CA ASP A 267 -9.04 8.37 -2.79
C ASP A 267 -10.27 7.63 -3.36
N GLU A 268 -11.22 7.36 -2.48
CA GLU A 268 -12.48 6.68 -2.80
C GLU A 268 -13.44 7.51 -3.69
N LEU A 269 -13.27 8.83 -3.82
CA LEU A 269 -14.07 9.59 -4.79
C LEU A 269 -13.63 9.27 -6.23
N HIS A 270 -12.33 9.11 -6.44
CA HIS A 270 -11.78 8.69 -7.73
C HIS A 270 -12.08 7.21 -8.02
N MET A 271 -12.00 6.31 -7.02
CA MET A 271 -12.41 4.90 -7.20
C MET A 271 -13.91 4.74 -7.44
N GLY A 272 -14.78 5.46 -6.71
CA GLY A 272 -16.22 5.48 -6.96
C GLY A 272 -16.56 5.89 -8.40
N ALA A 273 -15.89 6.93 -8.92
CA ALA A 273 -16.01 7.32 -10.32
C ALA A 273 -15.49 6.24 -11.29
N LEU A 274 -14.34 5.61 -10.97
CA LEU A 274 -13.74 4.55 -11.78
C LEU A 274 -14.65 3.31 -11.89
N ARG A 275 -15.26 2.86 -10.78
CA ARG A 275 -16.25 1.77 -10.77
C ARG A 275 -17.42 2.05 -11.72
N ILE A 276 -17.93 3.29 -11.73
CA ILE A 276 -19.03 3.72 -12.63
C ILE A 276 -18.60 3.68 -14.11
N LEU A 277 -17.39 4.16 -14.43
CA LEU A 277 -16.87 4.17 -15.80
C LEU A 277 -16.58 2.75 -16.32
N VAL A 278 -15.99 1.89 -15.48
CA VAL A 278 -15.77 0.47 -15.80
C VAL A 278 -17.11 -0.25 -16.02
N ALA A 279 -18.13 0.04 -15.20
CA ALA A 279 -19.47 -0.52 -15.39
C ALA A 279 -20.11 -0.08 -16.71
N ARG A 280 -20.01 1.22 -17.07
CA ARG A 280 -20.46 1.75 -18.37
C ARG A 280 -19.78 1.08 -19.56
N ARG A 281 -18.48 0.75 -19.45
CA ARG A 281 -17.72 0.03 -20.48
C ARG A 281 -18.03 -1.48 -20.54
N GLY A 282 -18.94 -2.00 -19.71
CA GLY A 282 -19.33 -3.42 -19.68
C GLY A 282 -18.48 -4.30 -18.76
N GLY A 283 -17.69 -3.70 -17.87
CA GLY A 283 -16.86 -4.38 -16.88
C GLY A 283 -15.39 -4.56 -17.29
N LEU A 284 -14.55 -4.98 -16.33
CA LEU A 284 -13.09 -5.10 -16.47
C LEU A 284 -12.64 -5.90 -17.71
N LYS A 285 -13.41 -6.90 -18.14
CA LYS A 285 -13.11 -7.73 -19.32
C LYS A 285 -13.08 -6.99 -20.67
N ASN A 286 -13.58 -5.75 -20.73
CA ASN A 286 -13.62 -4.94 -21.95
C ASN A 286 -12.48 -3.91 -22.00
N ILE A 287 -11.61 -3.87 -20.99
CA ILE A 287 -10.38 -3.05 -20.91
C ILE A 287 -9.31 -3.72 -21.76
N GLN A 288 -8.75 -3.00 -22.73
CA GLN A 288 -7.81 -3.59 -23.72
C GLN A 288 -6.35 -3.32 -23.37
N LEU A 289 -6.06 -2.24 -22.65
CA LEU A 289 -4.69 -1.91 -22.28
C LEU A 289 -4.16 -2.92 -21.25
N TYR A 290 -3.08 -3.59 -21.63
CA TYR A 290 -2.49 -4.71 -20.89
C TYR A 290 -2.31 -4.41 -19.39
N GLY A 291 -2.79 -5.31 -18.53
CA GLY A 291 -2.64 -5.21 -17.06
C GLY A 291 -3.57 -4.20 -16.37
N ILE A 292 -4.22 -3.27 -17.08
CA ILE A 292 -5.05 -2.24 -16.44
C ILE A 292 -6.27 -2.84 -15.72
N ALA A 293 -6.87 -3.89 -16.27
CA ALA A 293 -7.98 -4.58 -15.62
C ALA A 293 -7.59 -5.14 -14.24
N ASP A 294 -6.41 -5.76 -14.14
CA ASP A 294 -5.85 -6.28 -12.89
C ASP A 294 -5.38 -5.15 -11.94
N MET A 295 -4.91 -4.03 -12.47
CA MET A 295 -4.54 -2.85 -11.68
C MET A 295 -5.75 -2.17 -11.03
N ILE A 296 -6.88 -2.05 -11.74
CA ILE A 296 -8.14 -1.55 -11.16
C ILE A 296 -8.64 -2.54 -10.10
N ALA A 297 -8.56 -3.84 -10.36
CA ALA A 297 -8.94 -4.88 -9.41
C ALA A 297 -8.02 -4.92 -8.16
N LEU A 298 -6.71 -4.65 -8.31
CA LEU A 298 -5.77 -4.47 -7.19
C LEU A 298 -6.15 -3.24 -6.36
N GLY A 299 -6.40 -2.10 -7.01
CA GLY A 299 -6.82 -0.86 -6.33
C GLY A 299 -8.09 -1.08 -5.50
N GLU A 300 -9.06 -1.83 -6.02
CA GLU A 300 -10.26 -2.23 -5.28
C GLU A 300 -9.93 -3.04 -4.02
N VAL A 301 -9.09 -4.09 -4.15
CA VAL A 301 -8.69 -4.94 -3.01
C VAL A 301 -7.85 -4.17 -1.99
N TYR A 302 -7.00 -3.24 -2.43
CA TYR A 302 -6.19 -2.39 -1.56
C TYR A 302 -7.04 -1.37 -0.79
N GLY A 303 -7.96 -0.67 -1.47
CA GLY A 303 -8.91 0.25 -0.83
C GLY A 303 -9.83 -0.45 0.17
N ALA A 304 -10.34 -1.63 -0.20
CA ALA A 304 -11.14 -2.46 0.69
C ALA A 304 -10.33 -2.96 1.91
N SER A 305 -9.06 -3.33 1.73
CA SER A 305 -8.17 -3.76 2.82
C SER A 305 -7.90 -2.64 3.82
N SER A 306 -7.50 -1.46 3.34
CA SER A 306 -7.19 -0.29 4.19
C SER A 306 -8.42 0.32 4.87
N THR A 307 -9.63 0.08 4.34
CA THR A 307 -10.89 0.51 4.97
C THR A 307 -11.56 -0.58 5.82
N LEU A 308 -11.17 -1.86 5.67
CA LEU A 308 -11.89 -3.04 6.17
C LEU A 308 -13.33 -3.17 5.63
N THR A 309 -13.51 -2.82 4.36
CA THR A 309 -14.80 -2.92 3.65
C THR A 309 -14.82 -4.08 2.64
N LYS A 310 -15.96 -4.30 2.01
CA LYS A 310 -16.16 -5.37 1.02
C LYS A 310 -15.80 -4.88 -0.40
N PRO A 311 -14.84 -5.52 -1.09
CA PRO A 311 -14.41 -5.12 -2.42
C PRO A 311 -15.41 -5.49 -3.53
N GLU A 312 -15.50 -4.63 -4.53
CA GLU A 312 -16.28 -4.87 -5.76
C GLU A 312 -15.62 -5.87 -6.73
N PHE A 313 -16.16 -5.99 -7.96
CA PHE A 313 -15.62 -6.82 -9.05
C PHE A 313 -15.56 -8.34 -8.77
N ARG A 314 -16.44 -8.87 -7.89
CA ARG A 314 -16.53 -10.30 -7.52
C ARG A 314 -16.39 -11.31 -8.68
N LYS A 315 -16.88 -10.98 -9.88
CA LYS A 315 -16.77 -11.84 -11.08
C LYS A 315 -15.33 -11.99 -11.59
N TRP A 316 -14.48 -10.98 -11.44
CA TRP A 316 -13.06 -11.03 -11.83
C TRP A 316 -12.30 -12.04 -10.97
N PHE A 317 -12.47 -11.92 -9.65
CA PHE A 317 -11.86 -12.81 -8.66
C PHE A 317 -12.52 -14.20 -8.53
N ALA A 318 -13.51 -14.52 -9.37
CA ALA A 318 -14.26 -15.79 -9.28
C ALA A 318 -13.45 -17.01 -9.78
N CYS A 319 -12.59 -16.83 -10.80
CA CYS A 319 -11.81 -17.92 -11.38
C CYS A 319 -10.71 -18.43 -10.41
N PRO A 320 -10.50 -19.76 -10.25
CA PRO A 320 -9.34 -20.30 -9.56
C PRO A 320 -8.03 -19.87 -10.24
N THR A 321 -7.03 -19.50 -9.44
CA THR A 321 -5.66 -19.28 -9.92
C THR A 321 -4.92 -20.61 -10.02
N PRO A 322 -3.92 -20.77 -10.93
CA PRO A 322 -3.24 -22.05 -11.16
C PRO A 322 -2.65 -22.67 -9.89
N LEU A 323 -2.13 -21.86 -8.97
CA LEU A 323 -1.57 -22.32 -7.69
C LEU A 323 -2.58 -23.08 -6.82
N LEU A 324 -3.88 -22.74 -6.88
CA LEU A 324 -4.94 -23.44 -6.14
C LEU A 324 -5.35 -24.77 -6.80
N LEU A 325 -4.83 -25.08 -7.99
CA LEU A 325 -5.10 -26.31 -8.73
C LEU A 325 -3.96 -27.33 -8.61
N LEU A 326 -2.73 -26.90 -8.29
CA LEU A 326 -1.57 -27.78 -8.13
C LEU A 326 -1.72 -28.70 -6.90
N PRO A 327 -1.75 -30.04 -7.05
CA PRO A 327 -2.00 -30.97 -5.95
C PRO A 327 -1.05 -30.80 -4.75
N ASP A 328 0.24 -30.61 -5.02
CA ASP A 328 1.31 -30.53 -3.99
C ASP A 328 1.13 -29.38 -3.00
N TYR A 329 0.40 -28.34 -3.41
CA TYR A 329 0.12 -27.14 -2.61
C TYR A 329 -1.31 -27.12 -2.05
N GLN A 330 -2.19 -28.03 -2.49
CA GLN A 330 -3.53 -28.15 -1.92
C GLN A 330 -3.42 -28.56 -0.44
N PHE A 331 -4.34 -28.04 0.37
CA PHE A 331 -4.48 -28.41 1.77
C PHE A 331 -5.82 -29.10 1.98
N SER A 332 -5.81 -30.29 2.59
CA SER A 332 -7.03 -30.90 3.09
C SER A 332 -7.53 -30.10 4.29
N SER A 333 -8.84 -29.85 4.39
CA SER A 333 -9.49 -29.36 5.62
C SER A 333 -9.51 -30.39 6.76
N ARG A 334 -8.76 -31.49 6.60
CA ARG A 334 -8.40 -32.46 7.65
C ARG A 334 -7.11 -32.08 8.38
N GLU A 335 -6.22 -31.30 7.76
CA GLU A 335 -4.89 -30.96 8.28
C GLU A 335 -4.87 -29.69 9.14
N ILE A 336 -5.84 -28.78 8.95
CA ILE A 336 -5.90 -27.48 9.63
C ILE A 336 -7.35 -27.17 10.04
N PHE A 337 -7.54 -26.58 11.23
CA PHE A 337 -8.86 -26.21 11.78
C PHE A 337 -9.86 -27.38 11.93
N PRO A 338 -9.48 -28.51 12.56
CA PRO A 338 -10.35 -29.68 12.69
C PRO A 338 -11.67 -29.41 13.45
N SER A 339 -11.67 -28.41 14.32
CA SER A 339 -12.82 -27.96 15.11
C SER A 339 -13.96 -27.36 14.29
N LEU A 340 -13.63 -26.64 13.20
CA LEU A 340 -14.61 -26.01 12.30
C LEU A 340 -15.21 -26.99 11.29
N ARG A 341 -14.83 -28.27 11.33
CA ARG A 341 -15.21 -29.27 10.34
C ARG A 341 -16.71 -29.62 10.43
N ASN A 342 -17.25 -30.16 9.33
CA ASN A 342 -18.61 -30.69 9.18
C ASN A 342 -19.78 -29.68 9.29
N ARG A 343 -19.61 -28.46 9.81
CA ARG A 343 -20.67 -27.42 9.80
C ARG A 343 -20.65 -26.58 8.52
N ILE A 344 -21.81 -26.35 7.92
CA ILE A 344 -21.92 -25.63 6.64
C ILE A 344 -21.57 -24.13 6.74
N VAL A 345 -21.81 -23.52 7.90
CA VAL A 345 -21.50 -22.10 8.22
C VAL A 345 -20.03 -21.75 7.95
N PHE A 346 -19.09 -22.62 8.38
CA PHE A 346 -17.65 -22.40 8.21
C PHE A 346 -17.13 -22.73 6.80
N LYS A 347 -17.94 -23.33 5.90
CA LYS A 347 -17.47 -23.86 4.60
C LYS A 347 -16.77 -22.80 3.72
N GLN A 348 -17.26 -21.57 3.70
CA GLN A 348 -16.65 -20.49 2.92
C GLN A 348 -15.34 -20.00 3.54
N LEU A 349 -15.30 -19.86 4.87
CA LEU A 349 -14.12 -19.45 5.64
C LEU A 349 -13.00 -20.50 5.55
N LEU A 350 -13.30 -21.78 5.75
CA LEU A 350 -12.34 -22.88 5.57
C LEU A 350 -11.75 -22.91 4.15
N SER A 351 -12.55 -22.67 3.12
CA SER A 351 -12.08 -22.57 1.72
C SER A 351 -11.19 -21.36 1.44
N ILE A 352 -11.13 -20.38 2.35
CA ILE A 352 -10.20 -19.25 2.30
C ILE A 352 -8.96 -19.57 3.14
N LEU A 353 -9.14 -20.09 4.35
CA LEU A 353 -8.05 -20.54 5.24
C LEU A 353 -7.13 -21.55 4.54
N CYS A 354 -7.67 -22.62 3.92
CA CYS A 354 -6.86 -23.58 3.15
C CYS A 354 -6.11 -22.92 1.97
N ALA A 355 -6.70 -21.89 1.34
CA ALA A 355 -6.08 -21.14 0.24
C ALA A 355 -4.99 -20.17 0.73
N MET A 356 -5.09 -19.65 1.96
CA MET A 356 -4.01 -18.92 2.64
C MET A 356 -2.87 -19.89 2.97
N SER A 357 -3.17 -21.08 3.50
CA SER A 357 -2.16 -22.11 3.79
C SER A 357 -1.47 -22.64 2.52
N THR A 358 -2.18 -22.67 1.38
CA THR A 358 -1.62 -22.94 0.04
C THR A 358 -0.58 -21.88 -0.36
N ILE A 359 -0.86 -20.60 -0.10
CA ILE A 359 0.12 -19.50 -0.28
C ILE A 359 1.32 -19.69 0.65
N CYS A 360 1.10 -20.05 1.92
CA CYS A 360 2.19 -20.31 2.88
C CYS A 360 3.13 -21.43 2.40
N LYS A 361 2.60 -22.60 2.03
CA LYS A 361 3.38 -23.70 1.42
C LYS A 361 4.19 -23.21 0.20
N ALA A 362 3.57 -22.41 -0.67
CA ALA A 362 4.22 -21.87 -1.87
C ALA A 362 5.36 -20.87 -1.56
N LEU A 363 5.20 -20.02 -0.55
CA LEU A 363 6.24 -19.10 -0.09
C LEU A 363 7.44 -19.84 0.52
N THR A 364 7.20 -20.89 1.30
CA THR A 364 8.26 -21.75 1.85
C THR A 364 9.04 -22.45 0.75
N HIS A 365 8.35 -23.07 -0.24
CA HIS A 365 9.00 -23.69 -1.40
C HIS A 365 9.83 -22.70 -2.24
N LEU A 366 9.31 -21.49 -2.48
CA LEU A 366 10.05 -20.43 -3.19
C LEU A 366 11.38 -20.11 -2.48
N ARG A 367 11.36 -20.01 -1.14
CA ARG A 367 12.53 -19.73 -0.30
C ARG A 367 13.51 -20.90 -0.18
N GLN A 368 13.05 -22.13 -0.40
CA GLN A 368 13.89 -23.34 -0.43
C GLN A 368 14.60 -23.57 -1.78
N GLY A 369 14.51 -22.62 -2.72
CA GLY A 369 15.19 -22.68 -4.02
C GLY A 369 14.27 -22.87 -5.23
N GLY A 370 12.96 -22.69 -5.09
CA GLY A 370 12.01 -22.75 -6.20
C GLY A 370 12.14 -21.57 -7.19
N THR A 371 13.15 -21.60 -8.06
CA THR A 371 13.62 -20.50 -8.94
C THR A 371 12.74 -20.18 -10.16
N ASN A 372 11.40 -20.18 -10.03
CA ASN A 372 10.48 -19.88 -11.14
C ASN A 372 9.73 -18.53 -10.94
N PRO A 373 10.05 -17.45 -11.69
CA PRO A 373 9.35 -16.17 -11.61
C PRO A 373 7.84 -16.25 -11.92
N ALA A 374 7.41 -17.17 -12.79
CA ALA A 374 5.99 -17.39 -13.06
C ALA A 374 5.25 -18.00 -11.85
N PHE A 375 5.96 -18.76 -11.01
CA PHE A 375 5.41 -19.28 -9.75
C PHE A 375 5.15 -18.15 -8.75
N PHE A 376 6.10 -17.21 -8.55
CA PHE A 376 5.87 -16.05 -7.70
C PHE A 376 4.72 -15.16 -8.20
N THR A 377 4.61 -14.94 -9.52
CA THR A 377 3.45 -14.27 -10.13
C THR A 377 2.12 -15.00 -9.86
N ASN A 378 2.11 -16.34 -9.86
CA ASN A 378 0.94 -17.11 -9.46
C ASN A 378 0.62 -16.99 -7.96
N ILE A 379 1.62 -16.87 -7.08
CA ILE A 379 1.41 -16.54 -5.66
C ILE A 379 0.73 -15.18 -5.52
N ILE A 380 1.24 -14.12 -6.18
CA ILE A 380 0.67 -12.77 -6.11
C ILE A 380 -0.77 -12.72 -6.62
N ARG A 381 -1.07 -13.36 -7.75
CA ARG A 381 -2.45 -13.44 -8.28
C ARG A 381 -3.38 -14.19 -7.30
N THR A 382 -2.87 -15.23 -6.64
CA THR A 382 -3.61 -16.01 -5.64
C THR A 382 -3.86 -15.19 -4.37
N ARG A 383 -2.85 -14.45 -3.88
CA ARG A 383 -2.95 -13.47 -2.78
C ARG A 383 -4.12 -12.51 -3.02
N ASN A 384 -4.15 -11.84 -4.17
CA ASN A 384 -5.16 -10.81 -4.44
C ASN A 384 -6.58 -11.39 -4.45
N ARG A 385 -6.76 -12.60 -5.03
CA ARG A 385 -8.03 -13.36 -4.96
C ARG A 385 -8.39 -13.80 -3.55
N VAL A 386 -7.42 -14.24 -2.75
CA VAL A 386 -7.65 -14.69 -1.36
C VAL A 386 -8.06 -13.51 -0.47
N GLN A 387 -7.38 -12.37 -0.59
CA GLN A 387 -7.75 -11.13 0.12
C GLN A 387 -9.12 -10.62 -0.31
N HIS A 388 -9.44 -10.63 -1.61
CA HIS A 388 -10.78 -10.30 -2.11
C HIS A 388 -11.87 -11.17 -1.48
N ARG A 389 -11.66 -12.50 -1.46
CA ARG A 389 -12.59 -13.46 -0.87
C ARG A 389 -12.75 -13.29 0.64
N LEU A 390 -11.65 -13.00 1.36
CA LEU A 390 -11.62 -12.79 2.80
C LEU A 390 -12.43 -11.56 3.22
N LEU A 391 -12.22 -10.43 2.54
CA LEU A 391 -13.01 -9.21 2.72
C LEU A 391 -14.47 -9.35 2.21
N SER A 392 -14.71 -10.26 1.27
CA SER A 392 -16.05 -10.58 0.77
C SER A 392 -16.83 -11.57 1.65
N LEU A 393 -16.25 -12.12 2.72
CA LEU A 393 -16.98 -12.99 3.64
C LEU A 393 -18.11 -12.20 4.31
N PRO A 394 -19.37 -12.70 4.27
CA PRO A 394 -20.45 -12.07 5.01
C PRO A 394 -20.17 -12.17 6.52
N HIS A 395 -20.61 -11.19 7.29
CA HIS A 395 -20.92 -11.37 8.70
C HIS A 395 -22.16 -12.29 8.74
N GLN A 396 -22.01 -13.52 9.21
CA GLN A 396 -23.05 -14.55 9.07
C GLN A 396 -23.93 -14.61 10.31
N GLU A 397 -25.18 -14.16 10.18
CA GLU A 397 -26.24 -14.48 11.13
C GLU A 397 -26.46 -15.99 11.14
N SER A 398 -25.91 -16.66 12.16
CA SER A 398 -26.11 -18.07 12.44
C SER A 398 -27.20 -18.24 13.50
N SER A 399 -27.98 -19.32 13.41
CA SER A 399 -28.94 -19.70 14.46
C SER A 399 -28.26 -20.11 15.78
N SER A 400 -26.95 -20.41 15.76
CA SER A 400 -26.13 -20.63 16.94
C SER A 400 -25.25 -19.41 17.20
N ILE A 401 -25.46 -18.75 18.35
CA ILE A 401 -24.63 -17.64 18.85
C ILE A 401 -23.16 -18.07 18.94
N LEU A 402 -22.89 -19.30 19.37
CA LEU A 402 -21.55 -19.88 19.44
C LEU A 402 -20.91 -19.99 18.05
N ASP A 403 -21.64 -20.54 17.06
CA ASP A 403 -21.11 -20.71 15.70
C ASP A 403 -20.83 -19.35 15.06
N HIS A 404 -21.68 -18.33 15.32
CA HIS A 404 -21.44 -16.96 14.87
C HIS A 404 -20.18 -16.37 15.52
N GLY A 405 -20.06 -16.45 16.84
CA GLY A 405 -18.90 -15.92 17.58
C GLY A 405 -17.58 -16.58 17.17
N ILE A 406 -17.56 -17.91 17.01
CA ILE A 406 -16.42 -18.66 16.48
C ILE A 406 -16.11 -18.25 15.03
N TYR A 407 -17.13 -18.14 14.17
CA TYR A 407 -16.96 -17.72 12.77
C TYR A 407 -16.32 -16.33 12.66
N GLU A 408 -16.86 -15.36 13.40
CA GLU A 408 -16.40 -13.97 13.37
C GLU A 408 -14.99 -13.84 13.99
N THR A 409 -14.73 -14.54 15.09
CA THR A 409 -13.39 -14.63 15.70
C THR A 409 -12.36 -15.15 14.70
N CYS A 410 -12.68 -16.24 14.00
CA CYS A 410 -11.78 -16.83 13.00
C CYS A 410 -11.65 -15.97 11.74
N ARG A 411 -12.71 -15.26 11.34
CA ARG A 411 -12.70 -14.30 10.22
C ARG A 411 -11.77 -13.11 10.51
N LEU A 412 -11.85 -12.55 11.72
CA LEU A 412 -11.01 -11.42 12.15
C LEU A 412 -9.56 -11.84 12.38
N ALA A 413 -9.30 -13.00 12.99
CA ALA A 413 -7.96 -13.57 13.10
C ALA A 413 -7.33 -13.86 11.74
N ALA A 414 -8.09 -14.37 10.76
CA ALA A 414 -7.63 -14.53 9.38
C ALA A 414 -7.30 -13.18 8.71
N MET A 415 -8.05 -12.11 8.99
CA MET A 415 -7.70 -10.76 8.51
C MET A 415 -6.40 -10.24 9.11
N ILE A 416 -6.14 -10.49 10.40
CA ILE A 416 -4.87 -10.15 11.06
C ILE A 416 -3.71 -10.93 10.44
N PHE A 417 -3.86 -12.25 10.27
CA PHE A 417 -2.84 -13.06 9.60
C PHE A 417 -2.59 -12.59 8.15
N SER A 418 -3.64 -12.14 7.45
CA SER A 418 -3.51 -11.56 6.12
C SER A 418 -2.65 -10.30 6.12
N ASP A 419 -2.88 -9.37 7.07
CA ASP A 419 -2.08 -8.14 7.23
C ASP A 419 -0.65 -8.39 7.75
N MET A 420 -0.36 -9.58 8.28
CA MET A 420 1.00 -9.99 8.65
C MET A 420 1.76 -10.68 7.51
N VAL A 421 1.08 -11.55 6.75
CA VAL A 421 1.74 -12.55 5.89
C VAL A 421 1.29 -12.52 4.43
N ILE A 422 -0.01 -12.41 4.17
CA ILE A 422 -0.58 -12.65 2.82
C ILE A 422 -0.68 -11.36 2.02
N PHE A 423 -1.39 -10.34 2.53
CA PHE A 423 -1.54 -9.02 1.95
C PHE A 423 -1.15 -7.96 3.00
N PRO A 424 0.13 -7.92 3.43
CA PRO A 424 0.54 -7.07 4.54
C PRO A 424 0.59 -5.59 4.14
N LEU A 425 -0.03 -4.73 4.96
CA LEU A 425 0.00 -3.28 4.79
C LEU A 425 0.98 -2.62 5.79
N PRO A 426 1.57 -1.47 5.43
CA PRO A 426 2.39 -0.69 6.34
C PRO A 426 1.66 -0.30 7.64
N PRO A 427 2.39 -0.17 8.77
CA PRO A 427 1.81 0.23 10.06
C PRO A 427 1.00 1.53 10.02
N ALA A 428 1.37 2.47 9.13
CA ALA A 428 0.67 3.75 8.92
C ALA A 428 -0.79 3.62 8.43
N THR A 429 -1.26 2.42 8.10
CA THR A 429 -2.67 2.13 7.77
C THR A 429 -3.55 1.81 9.00
N GLU A 430 -2.94 1.63 10.18
CA GLU A 430 -3.60 1.31 11.47
C GLU A 430 -4.52 0.07 11.46
N ILE A 431 -4.37 -0.83 10.47
CA ILE A 431 -5.24 -2.00 10.30
C ILE A 431 -5.15 -2.98 11.46
N ARG A 432 -3.95 -3.35 11.91
CA ARG A 432 -3.76 -4.28 13.04
C ARG A 432 -4.43 -3.82 14.34
N PRO A 433 -4.20 -2.59 14.86
CA PRO A 433 -4.93 -2.07 16.02
C PRO A 433 -6.46 -2.10 15.86
N ARG A 434 -6.98 -1.73 14.68
CA ARG A 434 -8.42 -1.76 14.38
C ARG A 434 -8.98 -3.18 14.45
N LEU A 435 -8.32 -4.14 13.79
CA LEU A 435 -8.71 -5.56 13.81
C LEU A 435 -8.59 -6.17 15.21
N ALA A 436 -7.52 -5.89 15.95
CA ALA A 436 -7.33 -6.37 17.32
C ALA A 436 -8.44 -5.87 18.25
N GLY A 437 -8.86 -4.61 18.10
CA GLY A 437 -9.99 -4.03 18.84
C GLY A 437 -11.34 -4.65 18.46
N MET A 438 -11.55 -5.02 17.20
CA MET A 438 -12.74 -5.76 16.75
C MET A 438 -12.77 -7.18 17.32
N LEU A 439 -11.68 -7.92 17.14
CA LEU A 439 -11.53 -9.31 17.59
C LEU A 439 -11.68 -9.44 19.11
N ARG A 440 -11.13 -8.51 19.88
CA ARG A 440 -11.32 -8.46 21.34
C ARG A 440 -12.82 -8.40 21.71
N ARG A 441 -13.60 -7.51 21.07
CA ARG A 441 -15.04 -7.40 21.36
C ARG A 441 -15.81 -8.67 20.99
N THR A 442 -15.43 -9.35 19.90
CA THR A 442 -16.02 -10.65 19.54
C THR A 442 -15.71 -11.71 20.60
N LEU A 443 -14.46 -11.80 21.05
CA LEU A 443 -14.04 -12.73 22.11
C LEU A 443 -14.70 -12.42 23.47
N GLU A 444 -14.82 -11.14 23.85
CA GLU A 444 -15.55 -10.68 25.04
C GLU A 444 -17.06 -10.99 24.99
N SER A 445 -17.62 -11.24 23.80
CA SER A 445 -19.03 -11.61 23.62
C SER A 445 -19.31 -13.12 23.61
N LEU A 446 -18.26 -13.96 23.68
CA LEU A 446 -18.43 -15.42 23.74
C LEU A 446 -18.95 -15.86 25.13
N PRO A 447 -19.86 -16.86 25.21
CA PRO A 447 -20.35 -17.37 26.49
C PRO A 447 -19.21 -17.92 27.36
N VAL A 448 -19.13 -17.49 28.62
CA VAL A 448 -18.09 -17.91 29.58
C VAL A 448 -18.10 -19.43 29.83
N HIS A 449 -19.28 -20.06 29.77
CA HIS A 449 -19.46 -21.52 29.90
C HIS A 449 -19.09 -22.27 28.60
N LEU A 450 -17.94 -21.97 28.01
CA LEU A 450 -17.44 -22.60 26.77
C LEU A 450 -16.79 -23.97 27.07
N GLU A 451 -17.55 -24.84 27.73
CA GLU A 451 -17.08 -26.17 28.12
C GLU A 451 -16.73 -27.06 26.91
N ARG A 452 -15.83 -28.02 27.15
CA ARG A 452 -15.40 -29.08 26.22
C ARG A 452 -14.57 -28.59 25.03
N ALA A 453 -13.32 -28.21 25.33
CA ALA A 453 -12.04 -28.41 24.62
C ALA A 453 -11.92 -28.17 23.10
N SER A 454 -12.90 -28.63 22.33
CA SER A 454 -13.03 -28.57 20.86
C SER A 454 -12.64 -27.26 20.20
N HIS A 455 -12.79 -26.11 20.87
CA HIS A 455 -12.49 -24.79 20.31
C HIS A 455 -11.34 -24.06 21.02
N THR A 456 -10.75 -24.63 22.07
CA THR A 456 -9.74 -23.92 22.89
C THR A 456 -8.46 -23.61 22.10
N GLU A 457 -8.00 -24.54 21.25
CA GLU A 457 -6.80 -24.34 20.42
C GLU A 457 -6.98 -23.25 19.34
N ILE A 458 -8.15 -23.18 18.72
CA ILE A 458 -8.46 -22.18 17.67
C ILE A 458 -8.74 -20.79 18.27
N LEU A 459 -9.32 -20.74 19.48
CA LEU A 459 -9.45 -19.50 20.24
C LEU A 459 -8.09 -18.98 20.70
N LEU A 460 -7.18 -19.85 21.14
CA LEU A 460 -5.79 -19.48 21.44
C LEU A 460 -5.06 -18.92 20.20
N TRP A 461 -5.20 -19.56 19.04
CA TRP A 461 -4.64 -19.05 17.77
C TRP A 461 -5.16 -17.63 17.44
N ALA A 462 -6.46 -17.41 17.58
CA ALA A 462 -7.06 -16.10 17.36
C ALA A 462 -6.57 -15.06 18.40
N VAL A 463 -6.53 -15.43 19.68
CA VAL A 463 -6.03 -14.58 20.78
C VAL A 463 -4.57 -14.18 20.57
N MET A 464 -3.70 -15.11 20.17
CA MET A 464 -2.28 -14.80 19.92
C MET A 464 -2.10 -13.86 18.71
N LEU A 465 -2.82 -14.07 17.61
CA LEU A 465 -2.80 -13.12 16.49
C LEU A 465 -3.34 -11.74 16.89
N GLY A 466 -4.43 -11.70 17.66
CA GLY A 466 -4.97 -10.47 18.24
C GLY A 466 -3.98 -9.74 19.15
N ALA A 467 -3.20 -10.48 19.94
CA ALA A 467 -2.17 -9.94 20.81
C ALA A 467 -1.01 -9.30 20.03
N ILE A 468 -0.51 -9.97 18.98
CA ILE A 468 0.52 -9.44 18.07
C ILE A 468 0.02 -8.16 17.38
N ALA A 469 -1.26 -8.14 16.96
CA ALA A 469 -1.88 -6.96 16.36
C ALA A 469 -2.17 -5.82 17.37
N ALA A 470 -2.21 -6.13 18.67
CA ALA A 470 -2.39 -5.19 19.77
C ALA A 470 -1.07 -4.72 20.43
N ALA A 471 0.09 -5.28 20.06
CA ALA A 471 1.35 -5.06 20.78
C ALA A 471 1.73 -3.57 20.93
N LYS A 472 1.47 -2.74 19.91
CA LYS A 472 1.67 -1.28 19.94
C LYS A 472 0.41 -0.49 20.33
N THR A 473 -0.51 -1.09 21.09
CA THR A 473 -1.79 -0.49 21.49
C THR A 473 -2.15 -0.89 22.91
N GLU A 474 -1.66 -0.10 23.87
CA GLU A 474 -1.70 -0.41 25.31
C GLU A 474 -3.10 -0.78 25.83
N ARG A 475 -4.14 -0.06 25.37
CA ARG A 475 -5.57 -0.33 25.70
C ARG A 475 -6.02 -1.78 25.40
N HIS A 476 -5.37 -2.45 24.45
CA HIS A 476 -5.70 -3.82 24.04
C HIS A 476 -4.66 -4.83 24.52
N ARG A 477 -3.37 -4.45 24.55
CA ARG A 477 -2.24 -5.29 24.98
C ARG A 477 -2.49 -6.04 26.29
N THR A 478 -2.80 -5.34 27.38
CA THR A 478 -3.00 -5.95 28.71
C THR A 478 -4.09 -7.02 28.73
N TRP A 479 -5.21 -6.78 28.03
CA TRP A 479 -6.31 -7.75 27.93
C TRP A 479 -5.89 -9.00 27.14
N TYR A 480 -5.16 -8.80 26.04
CA TYR A 480 -4.65 -9.92 25.25
C TYR A 480 -3.61 -10.74 26.00
N HIS A 481 -2.77 -10.13 26.84
CA HIS A 481 -1.81 -10.86 27.69
C HIS A 481 -2.52 -11.75 28.72
N LEU A 482 -3.53 -11.21 29.39
CA LEU A 482 -4.37 -11.97 30.32
C LEU A 482 -5.09 -13.13 29.61
N ALA A 483 -5.62 -12.90 28.40
CA ALA A 483 -6.23 -13.94 27.60
C ALA A 483 -5.22 -15.03 27.17
N VAL A 484 -4.03 -14.67 26.68
CA VAL A 484 -2.96 -15.63 26.34
C VAL A 484 -2.63 -16.50 27.56
N LYS A 485 -2.46 -15.91 28.75
CA LYS A 485 -2.17 -16.63 30.00
C LYS A 485 -3.31 -17.58 30.40
N GLN A 486 -4.57 -17.15 30.29
CA GLN A 486 -5.74 -17.98 30.57
C GLN A 486 -5.81 -19.20 29.64
N TYR A 487 -5.68 -19.00 28.32
CA TYR A 487 -5.71 -20.10 27.35
C TYR A 487 -4.50 -21.03 27.46
N ALA A 488 -3.32 -20.51 27.84
CA ALA A 488 -2.14 -21.32 28.13
C ALA A 488 -2.38 -22.29 29.30
N VAL A 489 -2.93 -21.80 30.41
CA VAL A 489 -3.31 -22.62 31.57
C VAL A 489 -4.38 -23.65 31.20
N LEU A 490 -5.41 -23.25 30.44
CA LEU A 490 -6.49 -24.16 29.98
C LEU A 490 -6.00 -25.29 29.06
N LEU A 491 -4.85 -25.12 28.41
CA LEU A 491 -4.23 -26.12 27.51
C LEU A 491 -3.00 -26.81 28.14
N GLY A 492 -2.67 -26.50 29.41
CA GLY A 492 -1.49 -27.05 30.09
C GLY A 492 -0.14 -26.63 29.50
N ALA A 493 -0.11 -25.57 28.68
CA ALA A 493 1.10 -25.07 28.03
C ALA A 493 1.89 -24.17 29.00
N GLY A 494 2.94 -24.71 29.62
CA GLY A 494 3.87 -23.96 30.47
C GLY A 494 5.06 -23.37 29.71
N ARG A 495 5.36 -23.87 28.50
CA ARG A 495 6.51 -23.45 27.68
C ARG A 495 6.10 -22.91 26.32
N TRP A 496 6.93 -22.02 25.78
CA TRP A 496 6.79 -21.51 24.41
C TRP A 496 6.70 -22.62 23.36
N THR A 497 7.43 -23.72 23.51
CA THR A 497 7.39 -24.87 22.56
C THR A 497 6.05 -25.60 22.56
N GLU A 498 5.39 -25.70 23.72
CA GLU A 498 4.06 -26.32 23.86
C GLU A 498 3.00 -25.41 23.22
N MET A 499 3.05 -24.11 23.53
CA MET A 499 2.25 -23.05 22.92
C MET A 499 2.39 -23.04 21.37
N GLN A 500 3.62 -23.00 20.88
CA GLN A 500 3.99 -23.02 19.46
C GLN A 500 3.46 -24.28 18.75
N THR A 501 3.45 -25.44 19.43
CA THR A 501 2.90 -26.70 18.88
C THR A 501 1.40 -26.63 18.63
N VAL A 502 0.64 -25.92 19.48
CA VAL A 502 -0.81 -25.69 19.29
C VAL A 502 -1.06 -24.70 18.15
N LEU A 503 -0.31 -23.60 18.11
CA LEU A 503 -0.42 -22.57 17.07
C LEU A 503 -0.17 -23.13 15.66
N LYS A 504 0.81 -24.04 15.51
CA LYS A 504 1.16 -24.70 14.25
C LYS A 504 0.10 -25.66 13.68
N ARG A 505 -0.93 -26.04 14.45
CA ARG A 505 -2.11 -26.80 13.95
C ARG A 505 -3.14 -25.90 13.23
N HIS A 506 -2.88 -24.60 13.21
CA HIS A 506 -3.74 -23.56 12.67
C HIS A 506 -2.99 -22.79 11.56
N LEU A 507 -3.55 -21.71 11.02
CA LEU A 507 -2.88 -20.93 9.97
C LEU A 507 -1.71 -20.15 10.59
N TRP A 508 -0.48 -20.63 10.35
CA TRP A 508 0.75 -20.11 10.96
C TRP A 508 1.91 -20.12 9.96
N MET A 509 2.83 -19.16 10.06
CA MET A 509 4.15 -19.20 9.40
C MET A 509 5.21 -18.81 10.42
N GLU A 510 6.07 -19.76 10.76
CA GLU A 510 7.03 -19.65 11.87
C GLU A 510 7.87 -18.38 11.79
N GLU A 511 8.37 -18.07 10.59
CA GLU A 511 9.38 -17.03 10.37
C GLU A 511 8.82 -15.60 10.47
N PHE A 512 7.50 -15.44 10.39
CA PHE A 512 6.80 -14.16 10.49
C PHE A 512 5.93 -14.06 11.76
N CYS A 513 5.50 -15.19 12.30
CA CYS A 513 4.59 -15.25 13.44
C CYS A 513 5.31 -15.57 14.77
N ASP A 514 6.32 -16.44 14.79
CA ASP A 514 6.99 -16.81 16.06
C ASP A 514 7.77 -15.66 16.71
N PRO A 515 8.51 -14.78 15.98
CA PRO A 515 9.24 -13.69 16.62
C PRO A 515 8.35 -12.73 17.43
N PRO A 516 7.25 -12.14 16.90
CA PRO A 516 6.37 -11.30 17.71
C PRO A 516 5.51 -12.10 18.70
N ALA A 517 5.10 -13.33 18.38
CA ALA A 517 4.31 -14.17 19.29
C ALA A 517 5.11 -14.58 20.54
N LYS A 518 6.41 -14.81 20.39
CA LYS A 518 7.33 -15.12 21.49
C LYS A 518 7.56 -13.90 22.38
N ALA A 519 7.66 -12.69 21.81
CA ALA A 519 7.73 -11.45 22.58
C ALA A 519 6.45 -11.27 23.43
N VAL A 520 5.26 -11.37 22.80
CA VAL A 520 3.97 -11.37 23.50
C VAL A 520 3.90 -12.43 24.60
N TRP A 521 4.37 -13.65 24.35
CA TRP A 521 4.41 -14.72 25.35
C TRP A 521 5.31 -14.37 26.54
N GLN A 522 6.52 -13.85 26.28
CA GLN A 522 7.46 -13.45 27.32
C GLN A 522 6.90 -12.32 28.19
N GLU A 523 6.18 -11.36 27.60
CA GLU A 523 5.48 -10.30 28.33
C GLU A 523 4.26 -10.83 29.11
N ALA A 524 3.45 -11.71 28.51
CA ALA A 524 2.23 -12.24 29.13
C ALA A 524 2.50 -13.16 30.33
N ILE A 525 3.60 -13.93 30.30
CA ILE A 525 4.04 -14.78 31.41
C ILE A 525 4.95 -14.01 32.37
N GLY A 526 5.83 -13.13 31.87
CA GLY A 526 6.70 -12.28 32.69
C GLY A 526 5.98 -11.21 33.53
N LEU A 527 4.67 -11.04 33.33
CA LEU A 527 3.80 -10.24 34.19
C LEU A 527 3.60 -10.83 35.60
N ASP A 528 4.10 -12.03 35.90
CA ASP A 528 4.26 -12.53 37.29
C ASP A 528 5.44 -11.86 38.02
N SER A 529 5.37 -10.52 38.14
CA SER A 529 6.12 -9.79 39.16
C SER A 529 5.23 -9.71 40.42
N PRO A 530 5.66 -10.23 41.59
CA PRO A 530 4.78 -10.41 42.74
C PRO A 530 4.44 -9.08 43.41
N VAL A 531 3.28 -8.51 43.05
CA VAL A 531 2.62 -7.46 43.84
C VAL A 531 1.94 -8.10 45.05
N HIS A 532 2.75 -8.58 46.01
CA HIS A 532 2.47 -8.70 47.45
C HIS A 532 3.68 -9.36 48.15
N ALA A 533 3.93 -8.96 49.41
CA ALA A 533 5.18 -9.10 50.17
C ALA A 533 6.30 -8.17 49.67
N ALA A 534 6.69 -7.11 50.39
CA ALA A 534 6.31 -6.65 51.74
C ALA A 534 5.77 -5.21 51.72
#